data_AF-A0A812INU6-F1
#
_entry.id   AF-A0A812INU6-F1
#
_cell.length_a   1.000
_cell.length_b   1.000
_cell.length_c   1.000
_cell.angle_alpha   90.00
_cell.angle_beta   90.00
_cell.angle_gamma   90.00
#
_symmetry.space_group_name_H-M   'P 1'
#
loop_
_entity.id
_entity.type
_entity.pdbx_description
1 polymer ?
#
loop_
_entity_poly.entity_id
_entity_poly.type
_entity_poly.pdbx_seq_one_letter_code
_entity_poly.pdbx_strand_id
1 'polypeptide(L)'
;MVAFGILVGTSISARGRLLEPMLDMLSKSEYCHRTGAATCIVELPASELLEFDLHPPQAEQVLMGFMYMQVARGDRATMREILCGAHVLVQRDELNTPSGENFTAYQLLQSMPGAYKRLSSHRSDAQQYGIPQGEVLHTLLLGDLGGHTWFQFEGNGVTSVISWLLHMANYFEYKITGRNIGPLGTSQFTDRWPLVIKSPVSLETKECPTLCAGAGRGNGTLTGVAAMSQGWSLRALRRLRKI
;
A
#
# COMPACT_ATOMS: atom_id res chain seq x y z
N MET A 1 26.86 -23.83 -1.17
CA MET A 1 25.47 -23.82 -1.70
C MET A 1 24.41 -24.20 -0.66
N VAL A 2 24.68 -25.13 0.27
CA VAL A 2 23.69 -25.56 1.29
C VAL A 2 23.30 -24.44 2.28
N ALA A 3 24.24 -23.60 2.72
CA ALA A 3 23.95 -22.50 3.65
C ALA A 3 23.07 -21.38 3.04
N PHE A 4 23.14 -21.17 1.73
CA PHE A 4 22.35 -20.16 1.02
C PHE A 4 20.88 -20.60 0.88
N GLY A 5 20.64 -21.88 0.60
CA GLY A 5 19.29 -22.46 0.56
C GLY A 5 18.59 -22.44 1.91
N ILE A 6 19.33 -22.63 3.01
CA ILE A 6 18.76 -22.60 4.38
C ILE A 6 18.35 -21.17 4.79
N LEU A 7 19.16 -20.15 4.46
CA LEU A 7 18.84 -18.74 4.73
C LEU A 7 17.65 -18.23 3.91
N VAL A 8 17.52 -18.65 2.65
CA VAL A 8 16.39 -18.29 1.79
C VAL A 8 15.11 -18.99 2.25
N GLY A 9 15.18 -20.28 2.61
CA GLY A 9 14.02 -21.03 3.11
C GLY A 9 13.47 -20.53 4.45
N THR A 10 14.34 -20.13 5.39
CA THR A 10 13.92 -19.58 6.69
C THR A 10 13.33 -18.17 6.55
N SER A 11 13.81 -17.37 5.60
CA SER A 11 13.25 -16.06 5.29
C SER A 11 11.83 -16.15 4.71
N ILE A 12 11.59 -17.06 3.77
CA ILE A 12 10.25 -17.26 3.15
C ILE A 12 9.24 -17.79 4.18
N SER A 13 9.61 -18.79 4.99
CA SER A 13 8.73 -19.32 6.04
C SER A 13 8.46 -18.31 7.16
N ALA A 14 9.38 -17.38 7.43
CA ALA A 14 9.17 -16.32 8.41
C ALA A 14 8.27 -15.18 7.88
N ARG A 15 8.43 -14.80 6.60
CA ARG A 15 7.66 -13.72 5.92
C ARG A 15 6.15 -13.97 5.94
N GLY A 16 5.72 -15.22 5.70
CA GLY A 16 4.30 -15.57 5.68
C GLY A 16 3.61 -15.63 7.05
N ARG A 17 4.34 -15.55 8.18
CA ARG A 17 3.73 -15.77 9.51
C ARG A 17 2.70 -14.70 9.88
N LEU A 18 2.87 -13.48 9.37
CA LEU A 18 1.97 -12.36 9.64
C LEU A 18 0.85 -12.23 8.61
N LEU A 19 0.85 -13.04 7.54
CA LEU A 19 -0.15 -12.97 6.48
C LEU A 19 -1.56 -13.25 6.99
N GLU A 20 -1.78 -14.41 7.59
CA GLU A 20 -3.11 -14.78 8.09
C GLU A 20 -3.56 -13.88 9.25
N PRO A 21 -2.71 -13.53 10.24
CA PRO A 21 -3.06 -12.52 11.25
C PRO A 21 -3.48 -11.17 10.66
N MET A 22 -2.75 -10.66 9.66
CA MET A 22 -3.09 -9.38 9.02
C MET A 22 -4.40 -9.45 8.25
N LEU A 23 -4.62 -10.53 7.49
CA LEU A 23 -5.89 -10.74 6.78
C LEU A 23 -7.06 -10.90 7.74
N ASP A 24 -6.84 -11.56 8.88
CA ASP A 24 -7.84 -11.71 9.95
C ASP A 24 -8.19 -10.38 10.58
N MET A 25 -7.17 -9.57 10.90
CA MET A 25 -7.34 -8.21 11.40
C MET A 25 -8.21 -7.41 10.42
N LEU A 26 -7.80 -7.29 9.15
CA LEU A 26 -8.55 -6.52 8.15
C LEU A 26 -9.99 -7.02 8.00
N SER A 27 -10.21 -8.34 7.95
CA SER A 27 -11.56 -8.89 7.80
C SER A 27 -12.49 -8.63 8.98
N LYS A 28 -11.94 -8.36 10.18
CA LYS A 28 -12.70 -8.17 11.42
C LYS A 28 -12.74 -6.70 11.87
N SER A 29 -11.93 -5.83 11.27
CA SER A 29 -11.89 -4.40 11.59
C SER A 29 -13.17 -3.69 11.17
N GLU A 30 -13.44 -2.57 11.84
CA GLU A 30 -14.45 -1.61 11.40
C GLU A 30 -13.84 -0.65 10.37
N TYR A 31 -14.69 -0.18 9.45
CA TYR A 31 -14.31 0.73 8.37
C TYR A 31 -15.22 1.94 8.37
N CYS A 32 -14.62 3.10 8.16
CA CYS A 32 -15.33 4.36 8.13
C CYS A 32 -14.78 5.30 7.06
N HIS A 33 -15.47 6.41 6.80
CA HIS A 33 -15.00 7.48 5.94
C HIS A 33 -15.03 8.83 6.67
N ARG A 34 -14.32 9.82 6.12
CA ARG A 34 -14.41 11.22 6.56
C ARG A 34 -15.00 12.04 5.43
N THR A 35 -15.91 12.95 5.74
CA THR A 35 -16.49 13.87 4.75
C THR A 35 -15.39 14.58 3.97
N GLY A 36 -15.32 14.34 2.66
CA GLY A 36 -14.34 14.98 1.77
C GLY A 36 -13.05 14.18 1.54
N ALA A 37 -12.83 13.09 2.28
CA ALA A 37 -11.93 12.05 1.81
C ALA A 37 -12.57 11.38 0.56
N ALA A 38 -11.80 10.59 -0.18
CA ALA A 38 -12.39 9.64 -1.14
C ALA A 38 -11.95 8.22 -0.81
N THR A 39 -11.65 7.98 0.46
CA THR A 39 -10.97 6.78 0.91
C THR A 39 -11.59 6.21 2.17
N CYS A 40 -11.77 4.90 2.18
CA CYS A 40 -12.07 4.18 3.40
C CYS A 40 -10.87 4.19 4.35
N ILE A 41 -11.17 4.27 5.65
CA ILE A 41 -10.21 4.25 6.73
C ILE A 41 -10.52 3.02 7.56
N VAL A 42 -9.52 2.19 7.84
CA VAL A 42 -9.65 1.08 8.79
C VAL A 42 -9.46 1.59 10.21
N GLU A 43 -10.36 1.24 11.12
CA GLU A 43 -10.20 1.52 12.54
C GLU A 43 -9.40 0.39 13.19
N LEU A 44 -8.14 0.68 13.53
CA LEU A 44 -7.23 -0.27 14.15
C LEU A 44 -6.95 0.11 15.60
N PRO A 45 -7.09 -0.83 16.56
CA PRO A 45 -6.64 -0.63 17.92
C PRO A 45 -5.12 -0.43 17.97
N ALA A 46 -4.65 0.30 18.99
CA ALA A 46 -3.23 0.62 19.15
C ALA A 46 -2.32 -0.62 19.25
N SER A 47 -2.85 -1.74 19.76
CA SER A 47 -2.13 -3.01 19.82
C SER A 47 -1.80 -3.57 18.43
N GLU A 48 -2.74 -3.50 17.48
CA GLU A 48 -2.55 -4.01 16.12
C GLU A 48 -1.62 -3.11 15.31
N LEU A 49 -1.72 -1.78 15.50
CA LEU A 49 -0.79 -0.83 14.88
C LEU A 49 0.66 -1.13 15.29
N LEU A 50 0.89 -1.52 16.55
CA LEU A 50 2.21 -1.89 17.04
C LEU A 50 2.66 -3.25 16.52
N GLU A 51 1.76 -4.25 16.49
CA GLU A 51 2.07 -5.61 16.02
C GLU A 51 2.51 -5.63 14.55
N PHE A 52 1.89 -4.81 13.71
CA PHE A 52 2.18 -4.74 12.28
C PHE A 52 3.12 -3.59 11.88
N ASP A 53 3.72 -2.89 12.85
CA ASP A 53 4.62 -1.74 12.64
C ASP A 53 4.03 -0.68 11.68
N LEU A 54 2.74 -0.37 11.86
CA LEU A 54 2.00 0.57 11.03
C LEU A 54 2.22 2.00 11.52
N HIS A 55 3.16 2.72 10.91
CA HIS A 55 3.50 4.09 11.28
C HIS A 55 3.76 5.03 10.07
N PRO A 56 3.22 6.28 10.07
CA PRO A 56 2.33 6.86 11.09
C PRO A 56 0.90 6.30 10.98
N PRO A 57 0.19 6.06 12.11
CA PRO A 57 -1.09 5.33 12.12
C PRO A 57 -2.13 5.85 11.14
N GLN A 58 -2.25 7.17 10.99
CA GLN A 58 -3.27 7.77 10.13
C GLN A 58 -3.04 7.50 8.65
N ALA A 59 -1.78 7.49 8.19
CA ALA A 59 -1.47 7.20 6.80
C ALA A 59 -1.71 5.72 6.49
N GLU A 60 -1.31 4.84 7.41
CA GLU A 60 -1.50 3.40 7.28
C GLU A 60 -2.97 2.99 7.33
N GLN A 61 -3.76 3.58 8.23
CA GLN A 61 -5.20 3.32 8.30
C GLN A 61 -5.93 3.74 7.01
N VAL A 62 -5.53 4.84 6.39
CA VAL A 62 -6.05 5.25 5.08
C VAL A 62 -5.63 4.28 3.99
N LEU A 63 -4.35 3.88 3.96
CA LEU A 63 -3.84 2.99 2.92
C LEU A 63 -4.47 1.60 3.00
N MET A 64 -4.51 1.02 4.20
CA MET A 64 -5.10 -0.30 4.42
C MET A 64 -6.62 -0.28 4.19
N GLY A 65 -7.31 0.79 4.59
CA GLY A 65 -8.73 0.97 4.30
C GLY A 65 -9.00 1.07 2.80
N PHE A 66 -8.23 1.88 2.07
CA PHE A 66 -8.29 2.00 0.62
C PHE A 66 -8.03 0.65 -0.08
N MET A 67 -6.93 -0.03 0.28
CA MET A 67 -6.56 -1.31 -0.33
C MET A 67 -7.60 -2.39 -0.06
N TYR A 68 -8.07 -2.55 1.18
CA TYR A 68 -8.97 -3.64 1.50
C TYR A 68 -10.40 -3.38 1.03
N MET A 69 -10.96 -2.20 1.30
CA MET A 69 -12.38 -1.94 1.01
C MET A 69 -12.64 -1.44 -0.41
N GLN A 70 -11.72 -0.69 -1.02
CA GLN A 70 -11.97 -0.10 -2.34
C GLN A 70 -11.27 -0.86 -3.46
N VAL A 71 -10.05 -1.37 -3.22
CA VAL A 71 -9.34 -2.16 -4.24
C VAL A 71 -9.71 -3.64 -4.17
N ALA A 72 -9.53 -4.27 -3.01
CA ALA A 72 -9.85 -5.69 -2.80
C ALA A 72 -11.35 -5.93 -2.56
N ARG A 73 -12.12 -4.88 -2.23
CA ARG A 73 -13.58 -4.95 -2.00
C ARG A 73 -13.98 -5.96 -0.92
N GLY A 74 -13.20 -6.03 0.14
CA GLY A 74 -13.34 -7.00 1.22
C GLY A 74 -12.96 -8.44 0.84
N ASP A 75 -12.56 -8.69 -0.41
CA ASP A 75 -12.17 -10.03 -0.86
C ASP A 75 -10.82 -10.43 -0.29
N ARG A 76 -10.86 -11.39 0.65
CA ARG A 76 -9.67 -11.88 1.36
C ARG A 76 -8.63 -12.48 0.41
N ALA A 77 -9.05 -13.16 -0.65
CA ALA A 77 -8.13 -13.80 -1.59
C ALA A 77 -7.36 -12.75 -2.41
N THR A 78 -8.04 -11.71 -2.86
CA THR A 78 -7.45 -10.56 -3.57
C THR A 78 -6.48 -9.82 -2.64
N MET A 79 -6.88 -9.54 -1.40
CA MET A 79 -5.99 -8.88 -0.44
C MET A 79 -4.75 -9.73 -0.12
N ARG A 80 -4.90 -11.06 -0.03
CA ARG A 80 -3.76 -11.97 0.13
C ARG A 80 -2.73 -11.77 -0.98
N GLU A 81 -3.18 -11.75 -2.24
CA GLU A 81 -2.29 -11.57 -3.38
C GLU A 81 -1.59 -10.20 -3.34
N ILE A 82 -2.31 -9.14 -2.97
CA ILE A 82 -1.75 -7.79 -2.78
C ILE A 82 -0.62 -7.80 -1.74
N LEU A 83 -0.88 -8.32 -0.54
CA LEU A 83 0.09 -8.41 0.55
C LEU A 83 1.28 -9.35 0.23
N CYS A 84 1.06 -10.30 -0.67
CA CYS A 84 2.08 -11.19 -1.20
C CYS A 84 2.84 -10.61 -2.41
N GLY A 85 2.64 -9.34 -2.73
CA GLY A 85 3.41 -8.60 -3.74
C GLY A 85 2.87 -8.73 -5.16
N ALA A 86 1.57 -8.97 -5.34
CA ALA A 86 0.94 -8.88 -6.65
C ALA A 86 1.26 -7.53 -7.32
N HIS A 87 1.63 -7.57 -8.59
CA HIS A 87 1.60 -6.38 -9.43
C HIS A 87 0.14 -6.06 -9.75
N VAL A 88 -0.41 -5.04 -9.13
CA VAL A 88 -1.81 -4.65 -9.28
C VAL A 88 -1.93 -3.55 -10.31
N LEU A 89 -2.88 -3.70 -11.24
CA LEU A 89 -3.23 -2.67 -12.24
C LEU A 89 -4.70 -2.27 -12.06
N VAL A 90 -4.93 -1.00 -11.75
CA VAL A 90 -6.27 -0.42 -11.54
C VAL A 90 -6.73 0.22 -12.85
N GLN A 91 -7.58 -0.47 -13.60
CA GLN A 91 -8.02 0.00 -14.94
C GLN A 91 -9.06 1.11 -14.89
N ARG A 92 -9.77 1.25 -13.77
CA ARG A 92 -10.77 2.31 -13.56
C ARG A 92 -10.43 3.01 -12.27
N ASP A 93 -9.39 3.85 -12.34
CA ASP A 93 -8.75 4.46 -11.17
C ASP A 93 -9.33 5.83 -10.80
N GLU A 94 -10.41 6.27 -11.45
CA GLU A 94 -11.12 7.51 -11.13
C GLU A 94 -11.80 7.42 -9.76
N LEU A 95 -11.32 8.26 -8.85
CA LEU A 95 -11.86 8.54 -7.53
C LEU A 95 -12.49 9.92 -7.55
N ASN A 96 -13.71 10.04 -7.01
CA ASN A 96 -14.40 11.33 -6.95
C ASN A 96 -14.73 11.69 -5.50
N THR A 97 -14.56 12.96 -5.14
CA THR A 97 -15.00 13.49 -3.85
C THR A 97 -16.49 13.84 -3.89
N PRO A 98 -17.15 13.98 -2.72
CA PRO A 98 -18.50 14.55 -2.65
C PRO A 98 -18.61 15.98 -3.23
N SER A 99 -17.50 16.73 -3.32
CA SER A 99 -17.44 18.06 -3.94
C SER A 99 -17.33 18.03 -5.47
N GLY A 100 -17.24 16.84 -6.09
CA GLY A 100 -17.13 16.66 -7.54
C GLY A 100 -15.71 16.81 -8.09
N GLU A 101 -14.69 16.74 -7.24
CA GLU A 101 -13.29 16.70 -7.68
C GLU A 101 -12.94 15.26 -8.06
N ASN A 102 -12.34 15.09 -9.24
CA ASN A 102 -11.92 13.78 -9.74
C ASN A 102 -10.39 13.68 -9.66
N PHE A 103 -9.89 12.55 -9.18
CA PHE A 103 -8.47 12.23 -9.11
C PHE A 103 -8.25 10.73 -9.30
N THR A 104 -7.01 10.31 -9.51
CA THR A 104 -6.68 8.89 -9.68
C THR A 104 -6.12 8.26 -8.40
N ALA A 105 -6.18 6.93 -8.30
CA ALA A 105 -5.46 6.21 -7.25
C ALA A 105 -3.95 6.54 -7.22
N TYR A 106 -3.33 6.80 -8.37
CA TYR A 106 -1.95 7.25 -8.48
C TYR A 106 -1.75 8.59 -7.78
N GLN A 107 -2.64 9.56 -8.04
CA GLN A 107 -2.58 10.88 -7.41
C GLN A 107 -2.81 10.83 -5.90
N LEU A 108 -3.70 9.96 -5.45
CA LEU A 108 -3.91 9.68 -4.02
C LEU A 108 -2.64 9.13 -3.37
N LEU A 109 -2.14 8.01 -3.88
CA LEU A 109 -1.03 7.27 -3.30
C LEU A 109 0.27 8.08 -3.31
N GLN A 110 0.57 8.83 -4.38
CA GLN A 110 1.76 9.69 -4.40
C GLN A 110 1.69 10.86 -3.40
N SER A 111 0.48 11.24 -2.96
CA SER A 111 0.28 12.33 -1.99
C SER A 111 0.41 11.88 -0.54
N MET A 112 0.55 10.58 -0.31
CA MET A 112 0.65 10.02 1.02
C MET A 112 1.89 10.50 1.77
N PRO A 113 1.80 10.67 3.11
CA PRO A 113 2.95 11.00 3.94
C PRO A 113 4.09 9.99 3.74
N GLY A 114 5.30 10.50 3.52
CA GLY A 114 6.48 9.67 3.31
C GLY A 114 6.67 9.17 1.87
N ALA A 115 5.71 9.42 0.96
CA ALA A 115 5.91 9.12 -0.44
C ALA A 115 7.15 9.85 -1.00
N TYR A 116 8.02 9.12 -1.69
CA TYR A 116 9.26 9.64 -2.24
C TYR A 116 9.42 9.20 -3.70
N LYS A 117 10.00 10.07 -4.52
CA LYS A 117 10.32 9.73 -5.91
C LYS A 117 11.35 8.61 -5.94
N ARG A 118 11.09 7.61 -6.76
CA ARG A 118 11.97 6.46 -6.92
C ARG A 118 12.07 6.09 -8.40
N LEU A 119 13.20 5.51 -8.78
CA LEU A 119 13.36 4.79 -10.04
C LEU A 119 13.35 3.29 -9.74
N SER A 120 12.56 2.53 -10.49
CA SER A 120 12.52 1.08 -10.43
C SER A 120 12.63 0.49 -11.85
N SER A 121 12.80 -0.83 -11.92
CA SER A 121 12.84 -1.57 -13.18
C SER A 121 11.45 -1.81 -13.80
N HIS A 122 10.38 -1.57 -13.04
CA HIS A 122 9.03 -1.70 -13.56
C HIS A 122 8.78 -0.61 -14.60
N ARG A 123 8.00 -0.91 -15.64
CA ARG A 123 7.61 0.08 -16.65
C ARG A 123 6.62 1.07 -16.02
N SER A 124 6.83 2.36 -16.27
CA SER A 124 5.89 3.41 -15.90
C SER A 124 5.98 4.54 -16.93
N ASP A 125 4.83 5.09 -17.30
CA ASP A 125 4.73 6.22 -18.21
C ASP A 125 4.88 7.56 -17.45
N ALA A 126 4.70 7.54 -16.12
CA ALA A 126 4.95 8.68 -15.22
C ALA A 126 6.01 8.37 -14.15
N GLN A 127 6.34 9.38 -13.32
CA GLN A 127 7.25 9.25 -12.19
C GLN A 127 6.77 8.15 -11.22
N GLN A 128 7.67 7.27 -10.82
CA GLN A 128 7.37 6.25 -9.81
C GLN A 128 7.61 6.78 -8.40
N TYR A 129 6.85 6.25 -7.45
CA TYR A 129 6.95 6.60 -6.04
C TYR A 129 7.03 5.36 -5.17
N GLY A 130 7.82 5.44 -4.10
CA GLY A 130 7.79 4.50 -3.00
C GLY A 130 7.07 5.13 -1.81
N ILE A 131 6.26 4.36 -1.10
CA ILE A 131 5.68 4.72 0.19
C ILE A 131 6.24 3.76 1.23
N PRO A 132 6.96 4.24 2.27
CA PRO A 132 7.46 3.37 3.34
C PRO A 132 6.31 2.86 4.20
N GLN A 133 6.36 1.60 4.61
CA GLN A 133 5.25 0.84 5.23
C GLN A 133 5.75 -0.01 6.42
N GLY A 134 6.71 0.54 7.17
CA GLY A 134 7.33 -0.14 8.31
C GLY A 134 8.15 -1.39 7.94
N GLU A 135 8.54 -2.14 8.95
CA GLU A 135 9.35 -3.36 8.83
C GLU A 135 8.55 -4.57 8.34
N VAL A 136 7.22 -4.55 8.48
CA VAL A 136 6.36 -5.66 8.06
C VAL A 136 6.02 -5.58 6.58
N LEU A 137 5.51 -4.45 6.10
CA LEU A 137 5.07 -4.28 4.72
C LEU A 137 6.12 -3.61 3.82
N HIS A 138 7.21 -3.11 4.42
CA HIS A 138 8.36 -2.50 3.75
C HIS A 138 8.02 -1.29 2.89
N THR A 139 7.69 -1.50 1.63
CA THR A 139 7.48 -0.40 0.68
C THR A 139 6.39 -0.76 -0.32
N LEU A 140 5.43 0.14 -0.48
CA LEU A 140 4.52 0.14 -1.62
C LEU A 140 5.19 0.92 -2.75
N LEU A 141 5.49 0.25 -3.85
CA LEU A 141 5.92 0.87 -5.09
C LEU A 141 4.70 1.15 -5.96
N LEU A 142 4.63 2.34 -6.58
CA LEU A 142 3.57 2.68 -7.51
C LEU A 142 4.07 3.47 -8.73
N GLY A 143 3.25 3.45 -9.78
CA GLY A 143 3.45 4.23 -11.00
C GLY A 143 2.16 4.36 -11.81
N ASP A 144 2.30 4.92 -13.00
CA ASP A 144 1.24 5.04 -14.00
C ASP A 144 1.63 4.23 -15.23
N LEU A 145 0.69 3.49 -15.82
CA LEU A 145 0.90 2.78 -17.06
C LEU A 145 -0.36 2.87 -17.94
N GLY A 146 -0.27 3.60 -19.04
CA GLY A 146 -1.38 3.79 -19.96
C GLY A 146 -2.55 4.57 -19.35
N GLY A 147 -2.29 5.48 -18.41
CA GLY A 147 -3.34 6.19 -17.67
C GLY A 147 -4.05 5.32 -16.63
N HIS A 148 -3.39 4.24 -16.20
CA HIS A 148 -3.86 3.38 -15.12
C HIS A 148 -2.83 3.35 -14.01
N THR A 149 -3.30 3.52 -12.78
CA THR A 149 -2.49 3.31 -11.59
C THR A 149 -2.07 1.85 -11.49
N TRP A 150 -0.76 1.60 -11.33
CA TRP A 150 -0.27 0.31 -10.88
C TRP A 150 0.50 0.45 -9.57
N PHE A 151 0.47 -0.60 -8.75
CA PHE A 151 1.25 -0.66 -7.53
C PHE A 151 1.60 -2.10 -7.13
N GLN A 152 2.59 -2.23 -6.25
CA GLN A 152 3.08 -3.50 -5.74
C GLN A 152 3.76 -3.31 -4.38
N PHE A 153 3.46 -4.17 -3.41
CA PHE A 153 4.31 -4.27 -2.22
C PHE A 153 5.60 -5.01 -2.54
N GLU A 154 6.74 -4.43 -2.18
CA GLU A 154 8.04 -5.03 -2.38
C GLU A 154 8.51 -5.77 -1.13
N GLY A 155 8.97 -7.01 -1.30
CA GLY A 155 9.46 -7.83 -0.19
C GLY A 155 10.77 -7.37 0.46
N ASN A 156 11.45 -6.34 -0.06
CA ASN A 156 12.61 -5.71 0.59
C ASN A 156 12.67 -4.21 0.24
N GLY A 157 12.90 -3.34 1.22
CA GLY A 157 13.23 -1.93 0.97
C GLY A 157 14.70 -1.76 0.56
N VAL A 158 15.00 -1.02 -0.51
CA VAL A 158 16.37 -0.84 -1.06
C VAL A 158 17.18 0.16 -0.22
N THR A 159 17.55 -0.18 1.00
CA THR A 159 18.30 0.74 1.89
C THR A 159 19.66 0.21 2.35
N SER A 160 20.04 -1.03 2.02
CA SER A 160 21.31 -1.62 2.45
C SER A 160 21.94 -2.59 1.43
N VAL A 161 23.24 -2.89 1.59
CA VAL A 161 23.95 -3.92 0.79
C VAL A 161 23.32 -5.30 0.96
N ILE A 162 22.78 -5.59 2.15
CA ILE A 162 22.01 -6.81 2.42
C ILE A 162 20.70 -6.80 1.64
N SER A 163 20.03 -5.65 1.55
CA SER A 163 18.83 -5.49 0.71
C SER A 163 19.14 -5.72 -0.78
N TRP A 164 20.31 -5.31 -1.27
CA TRP A 164 20.73 -5.62 -2.64
C TRP A 164 20.97 -7.12 -2.87
N LEU A 165 21.61 -7.82 -1.93
CA LEU A 165 21.78 -9.28 -1.99
C LEU A 165 20.46 -10.03 -1.90
N LEU A 166 19.53 -9.57 -1.04
CA LEU A 166 18.16 -10.09 -0.98
C LEU A 166 17.38 -9.76 -2.25
N HIS A 167 17.62 -8.60 -2.89
CA HIS A 167 17.06 -8.26 -4.19
C HIS A 167 17.57 -9.20 -5.29
N MET A 168 18.86 -9.54 -5.29
CA MET A 168 19.40 -10.53 -6.22
C MET A 168 18.82 -11.91 -5.97
N ALA A 169 18.69 -12.34 -4.71
CA ALA A 169 18.05 -13.61 -4.36
C ALA A 169 16.59 -13.64 -4.84
N ASN A 170 15.82 -12.58 -4.56
CA ASN A 170 14.47 -12.41 -5.05
C ASN A 170 14.40 -12.42 -6.59
N TYR A 171 15.38 -11.83 -7.27
CA TYR A 171 15.46 -11.84 -8.73
C TYR A 171 15.72 -13.25 -9.28
N PHE A 172 16.64 -14.01 -8.68
CA PHE A 172 16.88 -15.41 -9.06
C PHE A 172 15.65 -16.28 -8.78
N GLU A 173 14.99 -16.08 -7.65
CA GLU A 173 13.76 -16.78 -7.32
C GLU A 173 12.62 -16.41 -8.27
N TYR A 174 12.45 -15.14 -8.63
CA TYR A 174 11.53 -14.72 -9.69
C TYR A 174 11.86 -15.40 -11.02
N LYS A 175 13.14 -15.51 -11.38
CA LYS A 175 13.55 -16.19 -12.62
C LYS A 175 13.26 -17.69 -12.61
N ILE A 176 13.31 -18.34 -11.44
CA ILE A 176 13.05 -19.77 -11.27
C ILE A 176 11.56 -20.06 -11.15
N THR A 177 10.83 -19.27 -10.36
CA THR A 177 9.42 -19.50 -10.00
C THR A 177 8.44 -18.76 -10.91
N GLY A 178 8.87 -17.66 -11.52
CA GLY A 178 8.01 -16.74 -12.27
C GLY A 178 7.05 -15.93 -11.38
N ARG A 179 7.27 -15.87 -10.07
CA ARG A 179 6.37 -15.22 -9.08
C ARG A 179 6.96 -13.95 -8.50
N ASN A 180 6.10 -12.98 -8.21
CA ASN A 180 6.48 -11.80 -7.44
C ASN A 180 6.66 -12.15 -5.96
N ILE A 181 7.59 -11.46 -5.31
CA ILE A 181 7.93 -11.66 -3.90
C ILE A 181 7.56 -10.39 -3.15
N GLY A 182 6.51 -10.49 -2.34
CA GLY A 182 6.05 -9.44 -1.45
C GLY A 182 6.53 -9.63 -0.02
N PRO A 183 6.10 -8.71 0.88
CA PRO A 183 6.47 -8.75 2.29
C PRO A 183 5.95 -10.01 3.01
N LEU A 184 4.73 -10.45 2.67
CA LEU A 184 4.04 -11.51 3.38
C LEU A 184 3.89 -12.81 2.59
N GLY A 185 4.60 -12.97 1.46
CA GLY A 185 4.55 -14.19 0.66
C GLY A 185 4.94 -13.98 -0.79
N THR A 186 4.44 -14.85 -1.67
CA THR A 186 4.66 -14.73 -3.13
C THR A 186 3.35 -14.73 -3.88
N SER A 187 3.26 -13.89 -4.91
CA SER A 187 2.09 -13.78 -5.79
C SER A 187 2.42 -14.26 -7.20
N GLN A 188 1.44 -14.87 -7.86
CA GLN A 188 1.55 -15.21 -9.28
C GLN A 188 1.39 -14.01 -10.21
N PHE A 189 0.89 -12.89 -9.68
CA PHE A 189 0.59 -11.70 -10.47
C PHE A 189 1.83 -10.83 -10.61
N THR A 190 2.33 -10.72 -11.83
CA THR A 190 3.59 -10.04 -12.19
C THR A 190 3.33 -8.95 -13.22
N ASP A 191 4.34 -8.15 -13.58
CA ASP A 191 4.24 -7.14 -14.65
C ASP A 191 3.69 -7.69 -15.98
N ARG A 192 3.97 -8.98 -16.27
CA ARG A 192 3.49 -9.64 -17.50
C ARG A 192 2.04 -10.11 -17.38
N TRP A 193 1.62 -10.46 -16.17
CA TRP A 193 0.30 -11.02 -15.87
C TRP A 193 -0.23 -10.36 -14.59
N PRO A 194 -0.60 -9.07 -14.66
CA PRO A 194 -0.95 -8.30 -13.47
C PRO A 194 -2.30 -8.73 -12.90
N LEU A 195 -2.50 -8.47 -11.60
CA LEU A 195 -3.81 -8.55 -10.96
C LEU A 195 -4.61 -7.31 -11.41
N VAL A 196 -5.49 -7.51 -12.39
CA VAL A 196 -6.26 -6.41 -12.98
C VAL A 196 -7.54 -6.16 -12.19
N ILE A 197 -7.63 -4.97 -11.61
CA ILE A 197 -8.84 -4.47 -10.94
C ILE A 197 -9.69 -3.74 -12.00
N LYS A 198 -10.69 -4.46 -12.51
CA LYS A 198 -11.58 -3.98 -13.59
C LYS A 198 -12.74 -3.14 -13.10
N SER A 199 -13.11 -3.29 -11.83
CA SER A 199 -14.18 -2.50 -11.22
C SER A 199 -13.67 -1.10 -10.91
N PRO A 200 -14.50 -0.05 -11.03
CA PRO A 200 -14.14 1.27 -10.54
C PRO A 200 -13.77 1.17 -9.06
N VAL A 201 -12.67 1.82 -8.67
CA VAL A 201 -12.38 2.04 -7.26
C VAL A 201 -13.49 2.97 -6.75
N SER A 202 -14.42 2.41 -5.99
CA SER A 202 -15.69 3.06 -5.72
C SER A 202 -15.58 4.20 -4.71
N LEU A 203 -16.59 5.07 -4.76
CA LEU A 203 -16.86 6.10 -3.77
C LEU A 203 -16.87 5.51 -2.35
N GLU A 204 -16.20 6.22 -1.44
CA GLU A 204 -16.10 5.86 -0.02
C GLU A 204 -17.47 5.52 0.61
N THR A 205 -18.51 6.30 0.30
CA THR A 205 -19.85 6.13 0.89
C THR A 205 -20.54 4.84 0.51
N LYS A 206 -20.09 4.17 -0.56
CA LYS A 206 -20.63 2.88 -1.00
C LYS A 206 -19.99 1.71 -0.25
N GLU A 207 -18.66 1.70 -0.11
CA GLU A 207 -17.93 0.57 0.46
C GLU A 207 -17.71 0.72 1.98
N CYS A 208 -17.64 1.96 2.50
CA CYS A 208 -17.55 2.27 3.93
C CYS A 208 -18.56 3.38 4.31
N PRO A 209 -19.85 3.05 4.45
CA PRO A 209 -20.93 4.04 4.62
C PRO A 209 -20.91 4.76 5.97
N THR A 210 -20.16 4.27 6.96
CA THR A 210 -20.11 4.83 8.31
C THR A 210 -19.15 6.02 8.39
N LEU A 211 -19.56 7.13 9.01
CA LEU A 211 -18.66 8.25 9.31
C LEU A 211 -17.74 7.91 10.49
N CYS A 212 -16.45 8.22 10.37
CA CYS A 212 -15.50 7.97 11.46
C CYS A 212 -15.84 8.76 12.72
N ALA A 213 -15.66 8.13 13.89
CA ALA A 213 -15.87 8.79 15.17
C ALA A 213 -14.98 10.05 15.29
N GLY A 214 -15.59 11.20 15.61
CA GLY A 214 -14.86 12.47 15.78
C GLY A 214 -14.72 13.35 14.53
N ALA A 215 -15.31 12.96 13.38
CA ALA A 215 -15.31 13.78 12.16
C ALA A 215 -16.01 15.16 12.30
N GLY A 216 -16.79 15.37 13.38
CA GLY A 216 -17.50 16.63 13.65
C GLY A 216 -16.72 17.74 14.39
N ARG A 217 -15.42 17.58 14.67
CA ARG A 217 -14.63 18.58 15.45
C ARG A 217 -13.42 19.20 14.74
N GLY A 218 -13.15 18.84 13.50
CA GLY A 218 -12.06 19.43 12.71
C GLY A 218 -12.60 20.40 11.65
N ASN A 219 -12.31 21.69 11.78
CA ASN A 219 -12.70 22.75 10.83
C ASN A 219 -11.90 22.72 9.50
N GLY A 220 -11.42 21.54 9.08
CA GLY A 220 -10.61 21.37 7.89
C GLY A 220 -11.37 20.60 6.83
N THR A 221 -11.72 21.26 5.74
CA THR A 221 -12.13 20.64 4.48
C THR A 221 -10.93 19.90 3.91
N LEU A 222 -10.72 18.68 4.39
CA LEU A 222 -9.62 17.82 4.00
C LEU A 222 -10.04 17.08 2.73
N THR A 223 -9.94 17.73 1.57
CA THR A 223 -10.00 17.03 0.28
C THR A 223 -8.87 16.00 0.23
N GLY A 224 -9.07 14.84 -0.42
CA GLY A 224 -8.13 13.70 -0.38
C GLY A 224 -6.63 14.05 -0.58
N VAL A 225 -6.33 15.15 -1.27
CA VAL A 225 -4.95 15.66 -1.46
C VAL A 225 -4.55 16.70 -0.40
N ALA A 226 -5.45 17.59 0.04
CA ALA A 226 -5.17 18.60 1.08
C ALA A 226 -5.12 17.98 2.50
N ALA A 227 -5.91 16.93 2.73
CA ALA A 227 -5.98 16.09 3.93
C ALA A 227 -4.60 15.62 4.40
N MET A 228 -3.80 15.20 3.44
CA MET A 228 -2.49 14.59 3.68
C MET A 228 -1.39 15.64 3.89
N SER A 229 -1.64 16.90 3.51
CA SER A 229 -0.65 17.99 3.59
C SER A 229 -0.72 18.84 4.87
N GLN A 230 -1.86 18.89 5.57
CA GLN A 230 -2.08 19.85 6.68
C GLN A 230 -1.92 19.26 8.10
N GLY A 231 -1.37 18.05 8.23
CA GLY A 231 -1.15 17.41 9.53
C GLY A 231 0.17 17.74 10.25
N TRP A 232 1.08 18.56 9.70
CA TRP A 232 2.45 18.64 10.25
C TRP A 232 3.05 20.05 10.25
N SER A 233 3.55 20.49 11.41
CA SER A 233 4.22 21.79 11.57
C SER A 233 5.47 21.90 10.70
N LEU A 234 5.81 23.14 10.29
CA LEU A 234 7.01 23.52 9.54
C LEU A 234 8.34 22.94 10.08
N ARG A 235 8.37 22.39 11.31
CA ARG A 235 9.54 21.72 11.89
C ARG A 235 9.78 20.30 11.34
N ALA A 236 8.73 19.56 10.93
CA ALA A 236 8.87 18.21 10.38
C ALA A 236 9.50 18.22 8.98
N LEU A 237 9.13 19.21 8.15
CA LEU A 237 9.68 19.42 6.81
C LEU A 237 11.17 19.80 6.79
N ARG A 238 11.72 20.31 7.90
CA ARG A 238 13.14 20.70 7.99
C ARG A 238 14.10 19.53 8.24
N ARG A 239 13.62 18.37 8.71
CA ARG A 239 14.48 17.18 8.93
C ARG A 239 14.68 16.32 7.68
N LEU A 240 13.80 16.43 6.68
CA LEU A 240 13.90 15.67 5.41
C LEU A 240 14.79 16.35 4.35
N ARG A 241 15.36 17.53 4.62
CA ARG A 241 16.33 18.21 3.74
C ARG A 241 17.80 17.94 4.09
N LYS A 242 18.07 17.03 5.03
CA LYS A 242 19.42 16.64 5.45
C LYS A 242 19.56 15.12 5.49
N ILE A 243 19.27 14.44 4.38
CA ILE A 243 19.91 13.19 3.98
C ILE A 243 20.07 13.27 2.46
#